data_AF-A0A1Q7MQ70-F1
#
_entry.id   AF-A0A1Q7MQ70-F1
#
_cell.length_a   1.000
_cell.length_b   1.000
_cell.length_c   1.000
_cell.angle_alpha   90.00
_cell.angle_beta   90.00
_cell.angle_gamma   90.00
#
_symmetry.space_group_name_H-M   'P 1'
#
loop_
_entity.id
_entity.type
_entity.pdbx_description
1 polymer ?
#
loop_
_entity_poly.entity_id
_entity_poly.type
_entity_poly.pdbx_seq_one_letter_code
_entity_poly.pdbx_strand_id
1 'polypeptide(L)'
;MYIFGIIALLIIGPISIYAGLYHMKRTGAYSAEASVLTESNPYVYRAIPGKEREVFLPLMMLTAKALAKMLEQQHSMTLEDQREFQTVLDKANTLLEGASIGQSKNEPKN
;
A
#
# COMPACT_ATOMS: atom_id res chain seq x y z
N MET A 1 6.11 19.87 50.23
CA MET A 1 5.02 19.65 49.27
C MET A 1 5.50 19.29 47.86
N TYR A 2 6.51 19.96 47.29
CA TYR A 2 6.97 19.72 45.91
C TYR A 2 7.57 18.33 45.64
N ILE A 3 8.25 17.73 46.61
CA ILE A 3 8.88 16.39 46.48
C ILE A 3 7.84 15.31 46.17
N PHE A 4 6.68 15.36 46.83
CA PHE A 4 5.57 14.43 46.57
C PHE A 4 5.04 14.56 45.14
N GLY A 5 4.90 15.78 44.64
CA GLY A 5 4.45 16.03 43.26
C GLY A 5 5.43 15.50 42.21
N ILE A 6 6.74 15.64 42.45
CA ILE A 6 7.78 15.13 41.54
C ILE A 6 7.76 13.59 41.51
N ILE A 7 7.67 12.95 42.67
CA ILE A 7 7.60 11.48 42.78
C ILE A 7 6.32 10.96 42.13
N ALA A 8 5.18 11.61 42.37
CA ALA A 8 3.92 11.25 41.76
C ALA A 8 3.99 11.35 40.23
N LEU A 9 4.61 12.41 39.68
CA LEU A 9 4.75 12.58 38.24
C LEU A 9 5.66 11.51 37.60
N LEU A 10 6.76 11.14 38.27
CA LEU A 10 7.68 10.11 37.81
C LEU A 10 7.09 8.70 37.85
N ILE A 11 6.08 8.45 38.68
CA ILE A 11 5.42 7.14 38.78
C ILE A 11 4.16 7.11 37.90
N ILE A 12 3.28 8.09 38.05
CA ILE A 12 2.01 8.15 37.33
C ILE A 12 2.23 8.35 35.83
N GLY A 13 3.18 9.21 35.43
CA GLY A 13 3.46 9.46 34.02
C GLY A 13 3.78 8.18 33.23
N PRO A 14 4.80 7.40 33.60
CA PRO A 14 5.11 6.14 32.95
C PRO A 14 3.99 5.11 33.03
N ILE A 15 3.28 5.01 34.16
CA ILE A 15 2.15 4.08 34.32
C ILE A 15 1.02 4.43 33.34
N SER A 16 0.68 5.72 33.19
CA SER A 16 -0.34 6.17 32.25
C SER A 16 0.04 5.88 30.80
N ILE A 17 1.30 6.09 30.42
CA ILE A 17 1.81 5.74 29.09
C ILE A 17 1.67 4.24 28.85
N TYR A 18 2.11 3.41 29.80
CA TYR A 18 2.06 1.95 29.66
C TYR A 18 0.62 1.42 29.62
N ALA A 19 -0.27 1.97 30.45
CA ALA A 19 -1.69 1.63 30.45
C ALA A 19 -2.35 1.99 29.10
N GLY A 20 -2.03 3.15 28.53
CA GLY A 20 -2.49 3.55 27.20
C GLY A 20 -2.00 2.61 26.10
N LEU A 21 -0.71 2.26 26.11
CA LEU A 21 -0.13 1.32 25.14
C LEU A 21 -0.76 -0.08 25.26
N TYR A 22 -0.95 -0.58 26.49
CA TYR A 22 -1.61 -1.85 26.72
C TYR A 22 -3.06 -1.83 26.23
N HIS A 23 -3.79 -0.74 26.49
CA HIS A 23 -5.15 -0.57 25.99
C HIS A 23 -5.22 -0.59 24.46
N MET A 24 -4.33 0.14 23.77
CA MET A 24 -4.23 0.11 22.30
C MET A 24 -3.94 -1.29 21.77
N LYS A 25 -3.00 -2.02 22.40
CA LYS A 25 -2.66 -3.39 22.01
C LYS A 25 -3.82 -4.37 22.22
N ARG A 26 -4.54 -4.26 23.34
CA ARG A 26 -5.66 -5.16 23.69
C ARG A 26 -6.88 -4.95 22.81
N THR A 27 -7.19 -3.68 22.48
CA THR A 27 -8.40 -3.32 21.72
C THR A 27 -8.21 -3.41 20.22
N GLY A 28 -6.99 -3.65 19.73
CA GLY A 28 -6.71 -3.61 18.30
C GLY A 28 -6.93 -2.23 17.69
N ALA A 29 -7.06 -1.17 18.49
CA ALA A 29 -7.28 0.20 18.00
C ALA A 29 -6.16 0.60 17.02
N TYR A 30 -4.92 0.22 17.31
CA TYR A 30 -3.79 0.44 16.41
C TYR A 30 -3.96 -0.27 15.05
N SER A 31 -4.40 -1.53 15.06
CA SER A 31 -4.64 -2.27 13.80
C SER A 31 -5.83 -1.71 13.03
N ALA A 32 -6.88 -1.24 13.72
CA ALA A 32 -8.03 -0.60 13.09
C ALA A 32 -7.64 0.72 12.43
N GLU A 33 -6.88 1.58 13.13
CA GLU A 33 -6.35 2.82 12.57
C GLU A 33 -5.42 2.56 11.38
N ALA A 34 -4.55 1.55 11.45
CA ALA A 34 -3.70 1.16 10.34
C ALA A 34 -4.49 0.66 9.11
N SER A 35 -5.56 -0.13 9.32
CA SER A 35 -6.46 -0.56 8.25
C SER A 35 -7.15 0.64 7.62
N VAL A 36 -7.73 1.51 8.43
CA VAL A 36 -8.40 2.74 7.97
C VAL A 36 -7.43 3.64 7.22
N LEU A 37 -6.20 3.80 7.68
CA LEU A 37 -5.20 4.62 7.01
C LEU A 37 -4.78 4.02 5.65
N THR A 38 -4.78 2.69 5.55
CA THR A 38 -4.51 1.98 4.29
C THR A 38 -5.71 2.10 3.33
N GLU A 39 -6.93 1.91 3.84
CA GLU A 39 -8.16 2.00 3.05
C GLU A 39 -8.47 3.43 2.58
N SER A 40 -8.18 4.43 3.42
CA SER A 40 -8.39 5.85 3.10
C SER A 40 -7.29 6.44 2.22
N ASN A 41 -6.14 5.77 2.07
CA ASN A 41 -5.09 6.23 1.18
C ASN A 41 -5.42 5.87 -0.28
N PRO A 42 -5.76 6.85 -1.13
CA PRO A 42 -6.21 6.58 -2.50
C PRO A 42 -5.12 5.95 -3.38
N TYR A 43 -3.86 6.05 -2.98
CA TYR A 43 -2.71 5.54 -3.73
C TYR A 43 -2.32 4.09 -3.38
N VAL A 44 -3.07 3.43 -2.48
CA VAL A 44 -2.91 1.99 -2.26
C VAL A 44 -3.34 1.19 -3.49
N TYR A 45 -4.31 1.73 -4.24
CA TYR A 45 -4.90 1.06 -5.40
C TYR A 45 -4.79 1.86 -6.70
N ARG A 46 -4.20 3.07 -6.66
CA ARG A 46 -3.99 3.95 -7.82
C ARG A 46 -2.53 4.36 -7.90
N ALA A 47 -2.03 4.60 -9.10
CA ALA A 47 -0.69 5.13 -9.28
C ALA A 47 -0.59 6.57 -8.73
N ILE A 48 0.52 6.89 -8.08
CA ILE A 48 0.77 8.25 -7.59
C ILE A 48 0.99 9.18 -8.80
N PRO A 49 0.26 10.32 -8.89
CA PRO A 49 0.45 11.28 -9.98
C PRO A 49 1.85 11.89 -9.98
N GLY A 50 2.30 12.38 -11.14
CA GLY A 50 3.65 12.92 -11.33
C GLY A 50 4.64 11.81 -11.69
N LYS A 51 5.86 11.85 -11.12
CA LYS A 51 7.00 11.03 -11.56
C LYS A 51 6.71 9.53 -11.63
N GLU A 52 5.90 9.00 -10.73
CA GLU A 52 5.58 7.57 -10.70
C GLU A 52 4.74 7.19 -11.92
N ARG A 53 3.61 7.86 -12.12
CA ARG A 53 2.71 7.60 -13.24
C ARG A 53 3.27 8.07 -14.59
N GLU A 54 4.03 9.15 -14.65
CA GLU A 54 4.51 9.75 -15.90
C GLU A 54 5.84 9.17 -16.38
N VAL A 55 6.67 8.64 -15.47
CA VAL A 55 8.03 8.21 -15.81
C VAL A 55 8.29 6.78 -15.36
N PHE A 56 8.16 6.47 -14.06
CA PHE A 56 8.60 5.18 -13.54
C PHE A 56 7.73 4.01 -14.00
N LEU A 57 6.40 4.14 -13.92
CA LEU A 57 5.49 3.09 -14.34
C LEU A 57 5.57 2.82 -15.86
N PRO A 58 5.56 3.84 -16.75
CA PRO A 58 5.82 3.63 -18.18
C PRO A 58 7.20 3.01 -18.46
N LEU A 59 8.24 3.46 -17.77
CA LEU A 59 9.59 2.91 -17.93
C LEU A 59 9.64 1.42 -17.56
N MET A 60 9.02 1.03 -16.45
CA MET A 60 8.92 -0.38 -16.05
C MET A 60 8.17 -1.20 -17.09
N MET A 61 7.07 -0.69 -17.65
CA MET A 61 6.31 -1.37 -18.69
C MET A 61 7.14 -1.55 -19.98
N LEU A 62 7.91 -0.53 -20.38
CA LEU A 62 8.80 -0.61 -21.54
C LEU A 62 9.89 -1.66 -21.34
N THR A 63 10.52 -1.67 -20.16
CA THR A 63 11.50 -2.69 -19.79
C THR A 63 10.89 -4.09 -19.82
N ALA A 64 9.71 -4.27 -19.23
CA ALA A 64 9.00 -5.55 -19.21
C ALA A 64 8.66 -6.04 -20.63
N LYS A 65 8.19 -5.15 -21.51
CA LYS A 65 7.94 -5.45 -22.93
C LYS A 65 9.21 -5.82 -23.69
N ALA A 66 10.32 -5.14 -23.44
CA ALA A 66 11.60 -5.46 -24.06
C ALA A 66 12.10 -6.85 -23.64
N LEU A 67 11.99 -7.19 -22.35
CA LEU A 67 12.33 -8.51 -21.83
C LEU A 67 11.44 -9.61 -22.41
N ALA A 68 10.11 -9.40 -22.44
CA ALA A 68 9.17 -10.34 -23.04
C ALA A 68 9.52 -10.63 -24.51
N LYS A 69 9.85 -9.59 -25.29
CA LYS A 69 10.29 -9.74 -26.68
C LYS A 69 11.57 -10.57 -26.80
N MET A 70 12.52 -10.41 -25.89
CA MET A 70 13.75 -11.24 -25.87
C MET A 70 13.44 -12.71 -25.54
N LEU A 71 12.60 -12.97 -24.54
CA LEU A 71 12.20 -14.32 -24.15
C LEU A 71 11.41 -15.04 -25.25
N GLU A 72 10.57 -14.30 -25.98
CA GLU A 72 9.84 -14.80 -27.13
C GLU A 72 10.79 -15.22 -28.27
N GLN A 73 11.81 -14.41 -28.55
CA GLN A 73 12.86 -14.75 -29.55
C GLN A 73 13.68 -15.99 -29.16
N GLN A 74 13.82 -16.26 -27.86
CA GLN A 74 14.51 -17.43 -27.33
C GLN A 74 13.61 -18.66 -27.19
N HIS A 75 12.34 -18.58 -27.62
CA HIS A 75 11.33 -19.63 -27.44
C HIS A 75 11.22 -20.13 -25.99
N SER A 76 11.53 -19.26 -25.03
CA SER A 76 11.64 -19.60 -23.60
C SER A 76 10.42 -19.17 -22.80
N MET A 77 9.37 -18.69 -23.47
CA MET A 77 8.15 -18.19 -22.86
C MET A 77 7.00 -19.16 -23.11
N THR A 78 6.37 -19.66 -22.05
CA THR A 78 5.19 -20.52 -22.16
C THR A 78 3.94 -19.70 -22.47
N LEU A 79 2.86 -20.37 -22.86
CA LEU A 79 1.55 -19.73 -23.06
C LEU A 79 0.98 -19.18 -21.74
N GLU A 80 1.30 -19.81 -20.62
CA GLU A 80 0.91 -19.34 -19.29
C GLU A 80 1.63 -18.04 -18.94
N ASP A 81 2.95 -17.99 -19.17
CA ASP A 81 3.76 -16.78 -18.96
C ASP A 81 3.25 -15.59 -19.80
N GLN A 82 2.90 -15.85 -21.07
CA GLN A 82 2.31 -14.85 -21.96
C GLN A 82 1.00 -14.28 -21.41
N ARG A 83 0.14 -15.16 -20.90
CA ARG A 83 -1.16 -14.77 -20.34
C ARG A 83 -1.00 -13.96 -19.06
N GLU A 84 -0.12 -14.37 -18.16
CA GLU A 84 0.16 -13.65 -16.93
C GLU A 84 0.77 -12.28 -17.23
N PHE A 85 1.75 -12.23 -18.14
CA PHE A 85 2.37 -11.00 -18.58
C PHE A 85 1.35 -9.99 -19.13
N GLN A 86 0.46 -10.43 -20.02
CA GLN A 86 -0.59 -9.57 -20.57
C GLN A 86 -1.54 -9.07 -19.47
N THR A 87 -1.92 -9.95 -18.54
CA THR A 87 -2.79 -9.60 -17.41
C THR A 87 -2.18 -8.51 -16.54
N VAL A 88 -0.87 -8.56 -16.30
CA VAL A 88 -0.15 -7.54 -15.52
C VAL A 88 -0.02 -6.24 -16.31
N LEU A 89 0.27 -6.30 -17.62
CA LEU A 89 0.32 -5.11 -18.47
C LEU A 89 -1.02 -4.37 -18.53
N ASP A 90 -2.14 -5.09 -18.60
CA ASP A 90 -3.47 -4.48 -18.63
C ASP A 90 -3.79 -3.75 -17.33
N LYS A 91 -3.41 -4.33 -16.19
CA LYS A 91 -3.49 -3.67 -14.87
C LYS A 91 -2.60 -2.43 -14.80
N ALA A 92 -1.38 -2.50 -15.34
CA ALA A 92 -0.47 -1.36 -15.39
C ALA A 92 -1.01 -0.22 -16.29
N ASN A 93 -1.63 -0.56 -17.42
CA ASN A 93 -2.33 0.44 -18.26
C ASN A 93 -3.49 1.11 -17.51
N THR A 94 -4.28 0.33 -16.75
CA THR A 94 -5.38 0.86 -15.92
C THR A 94 -4.85 1.87 -14.90
N LEU A 95 -3.71 1.58 -14.26
CA LEU A 95 -3.02 2.49 -13.36
C LEU A 95 -2.51 3.77 -14.06
N LEU A 96 -1.98 3.65 -15.29
CA LEU A 96 -1.56 4.79 -16.12
C LEU A 96 -2.73 5.68 -16.55
N GLU A 97 -3.93 5.12 -16.70
CA GLU A 97 -5.17 5.87 -16.93
C GLU A 97 -5.70 6.53 -15.65
N GLY A 98 -5.14 6.17 -14.48
CA GLY A 98 -5.50 6.74 -13.18
C GLY A 98 -6.66 6.04 -12.51
N ALA A 99 -7.07 4.91 -13.07
CA ALA A 99 -8.08 4.04 -12.49
C ALA A 99 -7.48 3.20 -11.36
N SER A 100 -8.36 2.68 -10.52
CA SER A 100 -8.03 1.87 -9.35
C SER A 100 -7.97 0.39 -9.72
N ILE A 101 -7.02 -0.36 -9.16
CA ILE A 101 -6.95 -1.83 -9.27
C ILE A 101 -7.24 -2.48 -7.92
N GLY A 102 -7.77 -3.70 -7.87
CA GLY A 102 -7.88 -4.47 -6.62
C GLY A 102 -8.98 -4.06 -5.64
N GLN A 103 -9.64 -2.91 -5.80
CA GLN A 103 -10.90 -2.65 -5.12
C GLN A 103 -12.04 -3.37 -5.85
N SER A 104 -12.81 -4.19 -5.11
CA SER A 104 -14.11 -4.66 -5.59
C SER A 104 -14.99 -3.43 -5.86
N LYS A 105 -15.78 -3.49 -6.94
CA LYS A 105 -16.80 -2.53 -7.36
C LYS A 105 -17.98 -2.46 -6.36
N ASN A 106 -17.68 -2.31 -5.06
CA ASN A 106 -18.64 -2.25 -3.96
C ASN A 106 -18.34 -1.02 -3.10
N GLU A 107 -18.30 0.16 -3.70
CA GLU A 107 -18.58 1.39 -2.96
C GLU A 107 -19.75 2.07 -3.68
N PRO A 108 -20.90 2.28 -2.99
CA PRO A 108 -22.08 2.84 -3.62
C PRO A 108 -21.79 4.28 -4.04
N LYS A 109 -22.11 4.55 -5.29
CA LYS A 109 -22.19 5.90 -5.85
C LYS A 109 -23.28 6.65 -5.08
N ASN A 110 -22.90 7.54 -4.16
CA ASN A 110 -23.78 8.59 -3.64
C ASN A 110 -23.60 9.85 -4.47
#